data_AF-A0A813J5E9-F1
#
_entry.id   AF-A0A813J5E9-F1
#
_cell.length_a   1.000
_cell.length_b   1.000
_cell.length_c   1.000
_cell.angle_alpha   90.00
_cell.angle_beta   90.00
_cell.angle_gamma   90.00
#
_symmetry.space_group_name_H-M   'P 1'
#
loop_
_entity.id
_entity.type
_entity.pdbx_description
1 polymer ?
#
loop_
_entity_poly.entity_id
_entity_poly.type
_entity_poly.pdbx_seq_one_letter_code
_entity_poly.pdbx_strand_id
1 'polypeptide(L)'
;MKEPSVKHIALLIDVENMRTANPKECLQAMLTELLRNGELVVKRAYGDFSNDATVQSWESVLRAERVRRVAPSGEKGKKACDMLLLIEAMDLLHQNPVIDCYSRW
;
A
#
# COMPACT_ATOMS: atom_id res chain seq x y z
N MET A 1 8.65 -33.23 0.22
CA MET A 1 7.68 -32.35 -0.45
C MET A 1 7.52 -31.11 0.40
N LYS A 2 7.85 -29.91 -0.11
CA LYS A 2 7.42 -28.66 0.55
C LYS A 2 5.91 -28.57 0.33
N GLU A 3 5.14 -28.41 1.42
CA GLU A 3 3.73 -28.03 1.31
C GLU A 3 3.61 -26.74 0.46
N PRO A 4 2.50 -26.53 -0.25
CA PRO A 4 2.28 -25.27 -0.94
C PRO A 4 2.21 -24.15 0.12
N SER A 5 3.33 -23.44 0.30
CA SER A 5 3.38 -22.30 1.20
C SER A 5 2.50 -21.20 0.61
N VAL A 6 1.44 -20.84 1.35
CA VAL A 6 0.60 -19.69 1.01
C VAL A 6 1.52 -18.47 0.95
N LYS A 7 1.50 -17.78 -0.20
CA LYS A 7 2.28 -16.56 -0.37
C LYS A 7 1.65 -15.46 0.45
N HIS A 8 2.40 -14.79 1.32
CA HIS A 8 1.86 -13.60 1.98
C HIS A 8 2.29 -12.35 1.22
N ILE A 9 1.36 -11.41 1.10
CA ILE A 9 1.48 -10.27 0.22
C ILE A 9 1.33 -9.00 1.05
N ALA A 10 2.20 -8.03 0.79
CA ALA A 10 2.09 -6.67 1.30
C ALA A 10 1.72 -5.71 0.16
N LEU A 11 0.63 -4.99 0.32
CA LEU A 11 0.23 -3.89 -0.55
C LEU A 11 0.65 -2.57 0.07
N LEU A 12 1.57 -1.87 -0.61
CA LEU A 12 2.04 -0.53 -0.28
C LEU A 12 1.70 0.39 -1.45
N ILE A 13 0.82 1.37 -1.23
CA ILE A 13 0.31 2.28 -2.26
C ILE A 13 0.90 3.66 -2.05
N ASP A 14 1.45 4.26 -3.09
CA ASP A 14 1.82 5.68 -3.10
C ASP A 14 0.66 6.52 -3.66
N VAL A 15 -0.16 7.10 -2.78
CA VAL A 15 -1.40 7.75 -3.20
C VAL A 15 -1.19 9.08 -3.92
N GLU A 16 -0.04 9.72 -3.72
CA GLU A 16 0.29 11.01 -4.35
C GLU A 16 0.70 10.84 -5.82
N ASN A 17 1.24 9.68 -6.19
CA ASN A 17 1.63 9.38 -7.57
C ASN A 17 0.54 8.61 -8.36
N MET A 18 -0.56 8.21 -7.71
CA MET A 18 -1.67 7.51 -8.34
C MET A 18 -2.66 8.46 -9.04
N ARG A 19 -2.66 8.43 -10.38
CA ARG A 19 -3.61 9.20 -11.21
C ARG A 19 -4.75 8.29 -11.68
N THR A 20 -5.89 8.36 -11.00
CA THR A 20 -7.10 7.63 -11.41
C THR A 20 -8.35 8.48 -11.23
N ALA A 21 -9.29 8.35 -12.16
CA ALA A 21 -10.62 8.94 -12.04
C ALA A 21 -11.54 8.11 -11.12
N ASN A 22 -11.19 6.83 -10.85
CA ASN A 22 -11.97 5.92 -10.02
C ASN A 22 -11.08 5.14 -9.05
N PRO A 23 -10.75 5.73 -7.88
CA PRO A 23 -9.95 5.07 -6.83
C PRO A 23 -10.51 3.74 -6.36
N LYS A 24 -11.84 3.61 -6.29
CA LYS A 24 -12.52 2.40 -5.78
C LYS A 24 -12.29 1.21 -6.70
N GLU A 25 -12.56 1.38 -7.99
CA GLU A 25 -12.37 0.33 -8.98
C GLU A 25 -10.90 -0.06 -9.11
N CYS A 26 -10.00 0.92 -9.05
CA CYS A 26 -8.57 0.70 -9.06
C CYS A 26 -8.12 -0.17 -7.87
N LEU A 27 -8.53 0.17 -6.64
CA LEU A 27 -8.19 -0.62 -5.46
C LEU A 27 -8.80 -2.03 -5.53
N GLN A 28 -10.05 -2.17 -5.96
CA GLN A 28 -10.71 -3.47 -6.08
C GLN A 28 -10.02 -4.38 -7.09
N ALA A 29 -9.55 -3.84 -8.22
CA ALA A 29 -8.77 -4.58 -9.19
C ALA A 29 -7.45 -5.10 -8.59
N MET A 30 -6.70 -4.23 -7.90
CA MET A 30 -5.46 -4.61 -7.21
C MET A 30 -5.71 -5.71 -6.16
N LEU A 31 -6.72 -5.54 -5.30
CA LEU A 31 -7.06 -6.52 -4.28
C LEU A 31 -7.45 -7.86 -4.90
N THR A 32 -8.22 -7.86 -5.98
CA THR A 32 -8.63 -9.07 -6.69
C THR A 32 -7.43 -9.82 -7.26
N GLU A 33 -6.47 -9.10 -7.84
CA GLU A 33 -5.24 -9.71 -8.37
C GLU A 33 -4.38 -10.29 -7.24
N LEU A 34 -4.17 -9.53 -6.17
CA LEU A 34 -3.33 -9.95 -5.05
C LEU A 34 -3.92 -11.18 -4.35
N LEU A 35 -5.23 -11.19 -4.08
CA LEU A 35 -5.91 -12.31 -3.41
C LEU A 35 -5.93 -13.60 -4.26
N ARG A 36 -5.77 -13.51 -5.58
CA ARG A 36 -5.59 -14.69 -6.45
C ARG A 36 -4.19 -15.29 -6.32
N ASN A 37 -3.20 -14.49 -5.93
CA ASN A 37 -1.79 -14.87 -5.86
C ASN A 37 -1.33 -15.27 -4.45
N GLY A 38 -2.10 -14.93 -3.40
CA GLY A 38 -1.74 -15.20 -2.02
C GLY A 38 -2.65 -14.53 -1.00
N GLU A 39 -2.20 -14.55 0.26
CA GLU A 39 -2.87 -13.93 1.39
C GLU A 39 -2.35 -12.51 1.61
N LEU A 40 -3.26 -11.53 1.59
CA LEU A 40 -2.91 -10.13 1.80
C LEU A 40 -2.81 -9.80 3.30
N VAL A 41 -1.58 -9.72 3.80
CA VAL A 41 -1.29 -9.51 5.24
C VAL A 41 -1.05 -8.05 5.61
N VAL A 42 -0.62 -7.22 4.66
CA VAL A 42 -0.37 -5.79 4.89
C VAL A 42 -1.08 -4.98 3.81
N LYS A 43 -1.77 -3.92 4.23
CA LYS A 43 -2.40 -2.91 3.36
C LYS A 43 -2.09 -1.53 3.88
N ARG A 44 -1.23 -0.79 3.18
CA ARG A 44 -0.82 0.56 3.58
C ARG A 44 -0.84 1.50 2.38
N ALA A 45 -1.22 2.74 2.65
CA ALA A 45 -1.21 3.85 1.71
C ALA A 45 -0.37 4.99 2.27
N TYR A 46 0.57 5.47 1.47
CA TYR A 46 1.59 6.45 1.82
C TYR A 46 1.30 7.75 1.07
N GLY A 47 1.17 8.84 1.82
CA GLY A 47 0.95 10.17 1.25
C GLY A 47 0.73 11.25 2.31
N ASP A 48 0.75 12.50 1.88
CA ASP A 48 0.27 13.62 2.71
C ASP A 48 -1.27 13.69 2.70
N PHE A 49 -1.91 13.17 3.75
CA PHE A 49 -3.36 13.19 3.93
C PHE A 49 -3.90 14.53 4.47
N SER A 50 -3.06 15.57 4.56
CA SER A 50 -3.44 16.82 5.21
C SER A 50 -4.18 17.78 4.28
N ASN A 51 -3.89 17.82 2.96
CA ASN A 51 -4.35 18.92 2.09
C ASN A 51 -4.45 18.64 0.57
N ASP A 52 -4.20 17.42 0.08
CA ASP A 52 -4.22 17.15 -1.37
C ASP A 52 -5.59 16.60 -1.84
N ALA A 53 -6.17 17.24 -2.86
CA ALA A 53 -7.44 16.83 -3.48
C ALA A 53 -7.39 15.41 -4.09
N THR A 54 -6.23 15.00 -4.63
CA THR A 54 -6.01 13.62 -5.10
C THR A 54 -6.13 12.65 -3.94
N VAL A 55 -5.52 12.95 -2.79
CA VAL A 55 -5.55 12.08 -1.61
C VAL A 55 -6.94 12.01 -0.97
N GLN A 56 -7.71 13.11 -1.01
CA GLN A 56 -9.11 13.11 -0.54
C GLN A 56 -10.00 12.14 -1.33
N SER A 57 -9.77 11.99 -2.65
CA SER A 57 -10.52 11.02 -3.47
C SER A 57 -10.31 9.57 -3.01
N TRP A 58 -9.14 9.27 -2.44
CA TRP A 58 -8.79 7.97 -1.90
C TRP A 58 -9.29 7.75 -0.48
N GLU A 59 -9.54 8.80 0.32
CA GLU A 59 -9.80 8.67 1.75
C GLU A 59 -11.01 7.77 2.08
N SER A 60 -12.12 7.96 1.36
CA SER A 60 -13.33 7.15 1.53
C SER A 60 -13.09 5.66 1.16
N VAL A 61 -12.31 5.42 0.11
CA VAL A 61 -12.00 4.10 -0.43
C VAL A 61 -11.04 3.35 0.50
N LEU A 62 -9.96 4.01 0.92
CA LEU A 62 -8.97 3.45 1.85
C LEU A 62 -9.64 3.10 3.19
N ARG A 63 -10.54 3.95 3.68
CA ARG A 63 -11.31 3.69 4.90
C ARG A 63 -12.23 2.48 4.74
N ALA A 64 -12.93 2.35 3.61
CA ALA A 64 -13.84 1.24 3.34
C ALA A 64 -13.10 -0.11 3.33
N GLU A 65 -11.92 -0.18 2.70
CA GLU A 65 -11.13 -1.40 2.54
C GLU A 65 -10.13 -1.65 3.69
N ARG A 66 -10.22 -0.85 4.77
CA ARG A 66 -9.34 -0.88 5.96
C ARG A 66 -7.85 -0.78 5.61
N VAL A 67 -7.51 0.03 4.60
CA VAL A 67 -6.13 0.32 4.23
C VAL A 67 -5.56 1.35 5.21
N ARG A 68 -4.45 1.00 5.86
CA ARG A 68 -3.82 1.89 6.84
C ARG A 68 -3.17 3.07 6.12
N ARG A 69 -3.50 4.29 6.54
CA ARG A 69 -2.82 5.51 6.09
C ARG A 69 -1.51 5.70 6.84
N VAL A 70 -0.45 6.03 6.13
CA VAL A 70 0.90 6.25 6.64
C VAL A 70 1.42 7.57 6.09
N ALA A 71 1.84 8.47 6.99
CA ALA A 71 2.35 9.78 6.64
C ALA A 71 3.59 10.10 7.50
N PRO A 72 4.54 10.89 6.99
CA PRO A 72 5.72 11.29 7.75
C PRO A 72 5.32 12.14 8.98
N SER A 73 5.97 11.88 10.12
CA SER A 73 5.75 12.61 11.36
C SER A 73 6.51 13.95 11.35
N GLY A 74 5.87 14.98 10.81
CA GLY A 74 6.30 16.38 10.99
C GLY A 74 7.12 16.99 9.85
N GLU A 75 7.81 16.20 9.02
CA GLU A 75 8.42 16.69 7.79
C GLU A 75 7.39 16.74 6.66
N LYS A 76 7.04 17.96 6.23
CA LYS A 76 6.20 18.17 5.06
C LYS A 76 7.07 18.19 3.81
N GLY A 77 6.83 17.25 2.90
CA GLY A 77 7.48 17.25 1.59
C GLY A 77 7.46 15.89 0.93
N LYS A 78 7.32 15.89 -0.40
CA LYS A 78 7.22 14.69 -1.25
C LYS A 78 8.30 13.64 -0.95
N LYS A 79 9.54 14.09 -0.72
CA LYS A 79 10.69 13.22 -0.45
C LYS A 79 10.60 12.43 0.87
N ALA A 80 9.91 12.97 1.88
CA ALA A 80 9.79 12.28 3.17
C ALA A 80 8.86 11.07 3.07
N CYS A 81 7.79 11.18 2.27
CA CYS A 81 6.87 10.08 2.00
C CYS A 81 7.56 8.94 1.23
N ASP A 82 8.31 9.28 0.17
CA ASP A 82 9.08 8.31 -0.62
C ASP A 82 10.07 7.51 0.26
N MET A 83 10.80 8.21 1.15
CA MET A 83 11.74 7.56 2.07
C MET A 83 11.03 6.68 3.10
N LEU A 84 9.89 7.12 3.63
CA LEU A 84 9.10 6.34 4.58
C LEU A 84 8.54 5.05 3.93
N LEU A 85 8.05 5.15 2.70
CA LEU A 85 7.62 3.99 1.92
C LEU A 85 8.77 3.00 1.71
N LEU A 86 9.96 3.51 1.37
CA LEU A 86 11.16 2.69 1.18
C LEU A 86 11.57 1.96 2.47
N ILE A 87 11.62 2.68 3.60
CA ILE A 87 12.00 2.11 4.90
C ILE A 87 11.01 1.01 5.30
N GLU A 88 9.71 1.27 5.21
CA GLU A 88 8.68 0.28 5.56
C GLU A 88 8.70 -0.93 4.62
N ALA A 89 8.98 -0.75 3.33
CA ALA A 89 9.14 -1.87 2.39
C ALA A 89 10.35 -2.74 2.78
N MET A 90 11.47 -2.12 3.16
CA MET A 90 12.67 -2.81 3.62
C MET A 90 12.45 -3.52 4.96
N ASP A 91 11.73 -2.91 5.89
CA ASP A 91 11.38 -3.54 7.17
C ASP A 91 10.46 -4.75 6.96
N LEU A 92 9.48 -4.64 6.07
CA LEU A 92 8.62 -5.76 5.70
C LEU A 92 9.39 -6.91 5.04
N LEU A 93 10.42 -6.60 4.25
CA LEU A 93 11.30 -7.61 3.64
C LEU A 93 12.18 -8.31 4.68
N HIS A 94 12.78 -7.55 5.60
CA HIS A 94 13.81 -8.05 6.51
C HIS A 94 13.26 -8.65 7.80
N GLN A 95 12.16 -8.10 8.34
CA GLN A 95 11.60 -8.53 9.62
C GLN A 95 10.57 -9.66 9.47
N ASN A 96 10.16 -9.98 8.25
CA ASN A 96 9.11 -10.95 7.99
C ASN A 96 9.55 -11.93 6.89
N PRO A 97 9.99 -13.16 7.20
CA PRO A 97 10.40 -14.19 6.22
C PRO A 97 9.20 -14.78 5.43
N VAL A 98 8.13 -14.01 5.31
CA VAL A 98 6.77 -14.46 5.03
C VAL A 98 6.21 -13.78 3.77
N ILE A 99 6.85 -12.70 3.28
CA ILE A 99 6.41 -11.96 2.08
C ILE A 99 7.18 -12.42 0.84
N ASP A 100 6.45 -13.03 -0.10
CA ASP A 100 7.03 -13.69 -1.28
C ASP A 100 7.01 -12.83 -2.56
N CYS A 101 6.26 -11.72 -2.61
CA CYS A 101 6.24 -10.83 -3.78
C CYS A 101 5.86 -9.37 -3.47
N TYR A 102 6.33 -8.48 -4.34
CA TYR A 102 6.03 -7.04 -4.35
C TYR A 102 5.38 -6.67 -5.68
N SER A 103 4.27 -5.93 -5.63
CA SER A 103 3.74 -5.19 -6.77
C SER A 103 3.78 -3.70 -6.43
N ARG A 104 4.41 -2.92 -7.31
CA ARG A 104 4.50 -1.46 -7.20
C ARG A 104 3.48 -0.85 -8.15
N TRP A 105 2.63 0.00 -7.61
CA TRP A 105 1.67 0.81 -8.36
C TRP A 105 1.79 2.25 -7.88
#